data_AF-A0AAW7ST42-F1
#
_entry.id   AF-A0AAW7ST42-F1
#
_cell.length_a   1.000
_cell.length_b   1.000
_cell.length_c   1.000
_cell.angle_alpha   90.00
_cell.angle_beta   90.00
_cell.angle_gamma   90.00
#
_symmetry.space_group_name_H-M   'P 1'
#
loop_
_entity.id
_entity.type
_entity.pdbx_description
1 polymer ?
#
loop_
_entity_poly.entity_id
_entity_poly.type
_entity_poly.pdbx_seq_one_letter_code
_entity_poly.pdbx_strand_id
1 'polypeptide(L)' 'MDAAPPGTDRAELDALLERQLVMLEHGAPGRRRAYLTKKGRSILRALGANIASRRSHGSAAERGGQYEAPVARADEAG' A
#
# COMPACT_ATOMS: atom_id res chain seq x y z
N MET A 1 -3.63 -7.77 -34.49
CA MET A 1 -2.60 -6.80 -34.09
C MET A 1 -3.11 -6.13 -32.84
N ASP A 2 -2.43 -6.43 -31.74
CA ASP A 2 -2.76 -6.04 -30.37
C ASP A 2 -2.71 -4.52 -30.21
N ALA A 3 -3.84 -3.91 -29.86
CA ALA A 3 -3.89 -2.49 -29.54
C ALA A 3 -3.45 -2.32 -28.08
N ALA A 4 -2.16 -2.08 -27.86
CA ALA A 4 -1.66 -1.59 -26.58
C ALA A 4 -2.51 -0.36 -26.16
N PRO A 5 -3.06 -0.30 -24.93
CA PRO A 5 -3.93 0.79 -24.52
C PRO A 5 -3.18 2.13 -24.61
N PRO A 6 -3.87 3.21 -25.05
CA PRO A 6 -3.22 4.48 -25.36
C PRO A 6 -2.63 5.15 -24.10
N GLY A 7 -1.31 5.16 -24.00
CA GLY A 7 -0.55 6.31 -23.49
C GLY A 7 -0.68 6.67 -22.00
N THR A 8 -0.91 5.71 -21.11
CA THR A 8 -1.02 5.96 -19.66
C THR A 8 0.25 6.57 -19.05
N ASP A 9 1.42 6.30 -19.63
CA ASP A 9 2.70 6.68 -19.02
C ASP A 9 3.00 8.18 -19.06
N ARG A 10 2.59 8.90 -20.11
CA ARG A 10 2.93 10.33 -20.25
C ARG A 10 1.98 11.23 -19.47
N ALA A 11 0.68 10.95 -19.54
CA ALA A 11 -0.34 11.70 -18.81
C ALA A 11 -0.18 11.50 -17.29
N GLU A 12 0.12 10.28 -16.85
CA GLU A 12 0.40 10.01 -15.44
C GLU A 12 1.69 10.70 -15.00
N LEU A 13 2.76 10.64 -15.81
CA LEU A 13 4.00 11.35 -15.49
C LEU A 13 3.81 12.86 -15.39
N ASP A 14 3.07 13.46 -16.33
CA ASP A 14 2.76 14.89 -16.32
C ASP A 14 1.92 15.25 -15.09
N ALA A 15 0.92 14.45 -14.75
CA ALA A 15 0.12 14.60 -13.53
C ALA A 15 0.96 14.53 -12.24
N LEU A 16 2.00 13.68 -12.20
CA LEU A 16 2.94 13.59 -11.08
C LEU A 16 3.89 14.81 -11.02
N LEU A 17 4.26 15.36 -12.18
CA LEU A 17 5.09 16.57 -12.29
C LEU A 17 4.33 17.83 -11.85
N GLU A 18 3.10 18.00 -12.33
CA GLU A 18 2.20 19.09 -11.93
C GLU A 18 2.01 19.13 -10.40
N ARG A 19 1.91 17.95 -9.78
CA ARG A 19 1.78 17.80 -8.32
C ARG A 19 3.10 17.85 -7.57
N GLN A 20 4.22 17.99 -8.27
CA GLN A 20 5.58 18.03 -7.73
C GLN A 20 5.94 16.78 -6.92
N LEU A 21 5.41 15.62 -7.31
CA LEU A 21 5.72 14.34 -6.66
C LEU A 21 6.99 13.71 -7.24
N VAL A 22 7.24 13.97 -8.52
CA VAL A 22 8.45 13.58 -9.22
C VAL A 22 9.09 14.81 -9.85
N MET A 23 10.37 14.70 -10.16
CA MET A 23 11.13 15.63 -10.98
C MET A 23 11.87 14.83 -12.03
N LEU A 24 12.15 15.44 -13.17
CA LEU A 24 12.91 14.82 -14.24
C LEU A 24 14.32 15.36 -14.29
N GLU A 25 15.28 14.45 -14.29
CA GLU A 25 16.65 14.77 -14.70
C GLU A 25 16.67 14.83 -16.23
N HIS A 26 17.08 15.98 -16.77
CA HIS A 26 17.38 16.11 -18.19
C HIS A 26 18.77 15.52 -18.44
N GLY A 27 18.84 14.18 -18.48
CA GLY A 27 19.99 13.46 -18.99
C GLY A 27 20.07 13.55 -20.52
N ALA A 28 21.13 12.95 -21.09
CA ALA A 28 21.36 12.89 -22.53
C ALA A 28 20.08 12.56 -23.34
N PRO A 29 19.94 13.14 -24.54
CA PRO A 29 18.74 12.98 -25.36
C PRO A 29 18.35 11.51 -25.50
N GLY A 30 17.11 11.18 -25.11
CA GLY A 30 16.57 9.82 -25.12
C GLY A 30 16.40 9.15 -23.75
N ARG A 31 16.91 9.74 -22.65
CA ARG A 31 16.70 9.21 -21.29
C ARG A 31 16.24 10.29 -20.31
N ARG A 32 14.91 10.47 -20.18
CA ARG A 32 14.31 11.22 -19.05
C ARG A 32 14.17 10.28 -17.87
N ARG A 33 14.95 10.50 -16.81
CA ARG A 33 14.85 9.72 -15.57
C ARG A 33 14.00 10.49 -14.57
N ALA A 34 12.98 9.83 -14.02
CA ALA A 34 12.15 10.39 -12.97
C ALA A 34 12.72 10.08 -11.59
N TYR A 35 12.75 11.10 -10.73
CA TYR A 35 13.18 11.01 -9.34
C TYR A 35 12.07 11.54 -8.43
N LEU A 36 11.85 10.86 -7.31
CA LEU A 36 10.89 11.31 -6.31
C LEU A 36 11.39 12.58 -5.62
N THR A 37 10.50 13.57 -5.49
CA THR A 37 10.74 14.74 -4.64
C THR A 37 10.65 14.36 -3.16
N LYS A 38 11.00 15.27 -2.26
CA LYS A 38 10.79 15.07 -0.81
C LYS A 38 9.32 14.77 -0.48
N LYS A 39 8.40 15.46 -1.16
CA LYS A 39 6.94 15.27 -1.06
C LYS A 39 6.53 13.89 -1.58
N GLY A 40 6.97 13.52 -2.77
CA GLY A 40 6.69 12.20 -3.35
C GLY A 40 7.15 11.05 -2.46
N ARG A 41 8.37 11.14 -1.89
CA ARG A 41 8.87 10.14 -0.92
C ARG A 41 8.03 10.04 0.34
N SER A 42 7.52 11.17 0.86
CA SER A 42 6.69 11.18 2.07
C SER A 42 5.34 10.50 1.82
N ILE A 43 4.69 10.80 0.69
CA ILE A 43 3.41 10.20 0.32
C ILE A 43 3.57 8.71 0.04
N LEU A 44 4.59 8.33 -0.73
CA LEU A 44 4.86 6.92 -1.02
C LEU A 44 5.11 6.13 0.27
N ARG A 45 5.81 6.70 1.26
CA ARG A 45 5.99 6.07 2.57
C ARG A 45 4.68 5.90 3.33
N ALA A 46 3.82 6.92 3.37
CA ALA A 46 2.52 6.83 4.03
C ALA A 46 1.61 5.78 3.38
N LEU A 47 1.62 5.69 2.05
CA LEU A 47 0.88 4.67 1.30
C LEU A 47 1.47 3.27 1.53
N GLY A 48 2.79 3.12 1.49
CA GLY A 48 3.47 1.84 1.75
C GLY A 48 3.20 1.28 3.15
N ALA A 49 3.18 2.15 4.17
CA ALA A 49 2.82 1.76 5.54
C ALA A 49 1.35 1.30 5.64
N ASN A 50 0.43 1.94 4.92
CA ASN A 50 -0.99 1.53 4.87
C ASN A 50 -1.17 0.15 4.23
N ILE A 51 -0.42 -0.14 3.17
CA ILE A 51 -0.47 -1.44 2.47
C ILE A 51 0.13 -2.55 3.35
N ALA A 52 1.25 -2.28 4.03
CA ALA A 52 1.85 -3.24 4.97
C ALA A 52 0.96 -3.52 6.19
N SER A 53 0.26 -2.50 6.70
CA SER A 53 -0.72 -2.63 7.78
C SER A 53 -1.90 -3.51 7.37
N ARG A 54 -2.48 -3.31 6.18
CA ARG A 54 -3.57 -4.17 5.68
C ARG A 54 -3.16 -5.63 5.49
N ARG A 55 -1.93 -5.90 5.04
CA ARG A 55 -1.40 -7.26 4.94
C ARG A 55 -1.26 -7.94 6.31
N SER A 56 -0.84 -7.18 7.31
CA SER A 56 -0.65 -7.70 8.68
C SER A 56 -1.99 -7.98 9.38
N HIS A 57 -3.00 -7.12 9.17
CA HIS A 57 -4.35 -7.32 9.72
C HIS A 57 -5.15 -8.42 9.01
N GLY A 58 -4.85 -8.73 7.75
CA GLY A 58 -5.49 -9.81 7.00
C GLY A 58 -4.99 -11.22 7.36
N SER A 59 -3.98 -11.36 8.24
CA SER A 59 -3.35 -12.65 8.56
C SER A 59 -3.63 -13.12 10.00
N ALA A 60 -4.32 -12.31 10.82
CA ALA A 60 -4.59 -12.60 12.24
C ALA A 60 -6.01 -13.14 12.50
N ALA A 61 -6.81 -13.36 11.45
CA ALA A 61 -8.22 -13.72 11.57
C ALA A 61 -8.55 -15.14 11.09
N GLU A 62 -7.62 -16.10 11.19
CA GLU A 62 -7.95 -17.53 11.03
C GLU A 62 -7.05 -18.43 11.90
N ARG A 63 -7.13 -18.28 13.23
CA ARG A 63 -6.95 -19.44 14.11
C ARG A 63 -7.49 -19.18 15.51
N GLY A 64 -8.51 -19.95 15.90
CA GLY A 64 -8.88 -20.15 17.30
C GLY A 64 -10.27 -19.65 17.71
N GLY A 65 -11.28 -19.82 16.85
CA GLY A 65 -12.62 -20.06 17.38
C GLY A 65 -12.67 -21.41 18.09
N GLN A 66 -13.67 -21.56 18.96
CA GLN A 66 -14.21 -22.78 19.59
C GLN A 66 -13.37 -23.48 20.68
N TYR A 67 -13.48 -22.98 21.91
CA TYR A 67 -13.96 -23.82 23.02
C TYR A 67 -15.00 -23.03 23.85
N GLU A 68 -16.26 -23.42 23.68
CA GLU A 68 -17.36 -23.29 24.65
C GLU A 68 -16.93 -23.89 26.01
N ALA A 69 -17.43 -23.57 27.21
CA ALA A 69 -18.45 -22.69 27.78
C ALA A 69 -18.12 -22.53 29.29
N PRO A 70 -18.63 -21.52 30.02
CA PRO A 70 -18.42 -21.42 31.47
C PRO A 70 -19.59 -22.07 32.20
N VAL A 71 -19.48 -23.32 32.64
CA VAL A 71 -20.40 -23.87 33.65
C VAL A 71 -19.80 -25.07 34.38
N ALA A 72 -19.37 -24.86 35.62
CA ALA A 72 -19.39 -25.87 36.65
C ALA A 72 -19.72 -25.19 37.99
N ARG A 73 -21.01 -25.13 38.26
CA ARG A 73 -21.61 -24.90 39.58
C ARG A 73 -21.46 -26.18 40.40
N ALA A 74 -20.81 -26.10 41.55
CA ALA A 74 -21.10 -26.93 42.74
C ALA A 74 -20.19 -26.46 43.89
N ASP A 75 -20.66 -25.52 44.70
CA ASP A 75 -20.15 -25.34 46.07
C ASP A 75 -21.10 -26.16 46.96
N GLU A 76 -20.61 -27.35 47.34
CA GLU A 76 -21.25 -28.27 48.27
C GLU A 76 -20.94 -27.84 49.71
N ALA A 77 -21.96 -27.89 50.55
CA ALA A 77 -21.91 -27.51 51.94
C ALA A 77 -20.99 -28.43 52.77
N GLY A 78 -20.34 -27.85 53.76
CA GLY A 78 -19.63 -28.54 54.84
C GLY A 78 -19.30 -27.59 55.97
#